data_AF-A0A9W9VZ28-F1
#
_entry.id   AF-A0A9W9VZ28-F1
#
_cell.length_a   1.000
_cell.length_b   1.000
_cell.length_c   1.000
_cell.angle_alpha   90.00
_cell.angle_beta   90.00
_cell.angle_gamma   90.00
#
_symmetry.space_group_name_H-M   'P 1'
#
loop_
_entity.id
_entity.type
_entity.pdbx_description
1 polymer ?
#
loop_
_entity_poly.entity_id
_entity_poly.type
_entity_poly.pdbx_seq_one_letter_code
_entity_poly.pdbx_strand_id
1 'polypeptide(L)'
;MKFLCLLGAYCSAKGFTAQLGPFITSLQQNGEAKFFFVQGEIEVHPPEEHAAFFGPPPYYSFCQATRGNLGKFNMSDFPKRESAEVSMREAIEIADNPTYLNIASVLDRLIKIVDAEGDIDAVIGYSEGGQIAASLLIEEERRRKEYGREPRLKLGILFSGWPPLDPIKGHIMVGDEDSDEYEITVPTCHVIGAQDPFLDGSMVLYNMCDPDTSEIYDHGGGHMIPRVKKTVDDLASFVREQMDAIVGA
;
A
#
# COMPACT_ATOMS: atom_id res chain seq x y z
N MET A 1 15.65 3.77 -10.11
CA MET A 1 14.49 4.34 -9.39
C MET A 1 14.80 4.43 -7.90
N LYS A 2 14.27 5.44 -7.21
CA LYS A 2 14.30 5.55 -5.74
C LYS A 2 12.87 5.43 -5.21
N PHE A 3 12.68 4.43 -4.36
CA PHE A 3 11.40 4.04 -3.80
C PHE A 3 11.16 4.70 -2.45
N LEU A 4 10.06 5.43 -2.31
CA LEU A 4 9.47 5.76 -1.02
C LEU A 4 8.82 4.49 -0.43
N CYS A 5 9.31 4.01 0.71
CA CYS A 5 8.85 2.77 1.33
C CYS A 5 7.95 3.07 2.53
N LEU A 6 6.68 2.72 2.41
CA LEU A 6 5.61 2.91 3.39
C LEU A 6 5.30 1.59 4.08
N LEU A 7 5.47 1.58 5.39
CA LEU A 7 5.24 0.41 6.23
C LEU A 7 3.75 0.12 6.48
N GLY A 8 3.45 -1.13 6.85
CA GLY A 8 2.13 -1.52 7.33
C GLY A 8 1.90 -1.09 8.78
N ALA A 9 0.62 -1.14 9.19
CA ALA A 9 0.22 -0.86 10.56
C ALA A 9 0.91 -1.80 11.55
N TYR A 10 1.07 -1.32 12.78
CA TYR A 10 1.77 -2.03 13.85
C TYR A 10 3.22 -2.42 13.49
N CYS A 11 3.90 -1.57 12.73
CA CYS A 11 5.30 -1.80 12.33
C CYS A 11 6.19 -0.60 12.67
N SER A 12 7.50 -0.74 12.50
CA SER A 12 8.48 0.35 12.58
C SER A 12 9.32 0.38 11.32
N ALA A 13 9.98 1.51 11.01
CA ALA A 13 10.87 1.58 9.86
C ALA A 13 11.93 0.46 9.90
N LYS A 14 12.50 0.19 11.09
CA LYS A 14 13.46 -0.90 11.30
C LYS A 14 12.84 -2.28 11.03
N GLY A 15 11.63 -2.53 11.54
CA GLY A 15 10.91 -3.79 11.30
C GLY A 15 10.64 -4.02 9.82
N PHE A 16 10.13 -2.99 9.14
CA PHE A 16 9.80 -3.06 7.72
C PHE A 16 11.04 -3.22 6.83
N THR A 17 12.13 -2.50 7.10
CA THR A 17 13.41 -2.72 6.41
C THR A 17 13.89 -4.17 6.55
N ALA A 18 13.75 -4.78 7.74
CA ALA A 18 14.10 -6.17 7.94
C ALA A 18 13.18 -7.14 7.18
N GLN A 19 11.87 -6.86 7.11
CA GLN A 19 10.89 -7.67 6.37
C GLN A 19 11.12 -7.63 4.85
N LEU A 20 11.37 -6.44 4.31
CA LEU A 20 11.59 -6.21 2.88
C LEU A 20 13.03 -6.53 2.43
N GLY A 21 13.95 -6.73 3.38
CA GLY A 21 15.39 -6.94 3.15
C GLY A 21 15.77 -7.97 2.08
N PRO A 22 15.19 -9.20 2.07
CA PRO A 22 15.47 -10.18 1.01
C PRO A 22 15.10 -9.68 -0.38
N PHE A 23 13.92 -9.05 -0.51
CA PHE A 23 13.46 -8.47 -1.77
C PHE A 23 14.36 -7.32 -2.23
N ILE A 24 14.70 -6.40 -1.33
CA ILE A 24 15.65 -5.31 -1.61
C ILE A 24 16.99 -5.85 -2.10
N THR A 25 17.54 -6.83 -1.37
CA THR A 25 18.83 -7.44 -1.72
C THR A 25 18.78 -8.05 -3.12
N SER A 26 17.69 -8.71 -3.48
CA SER A 26 17.51 -9.31 -4.81
C SER A 26 17.31 -8.25 -5.89
N LEU A 27 16.46 -7.24 -5.65
CA LEU A 27 16.19 -6.14 -6.59
C LEU A 27 17.44 -5.29 -6.87
N GLN A 28 18.33 -5.12 -5.88
CA GLN A 28 19.55 -4.34 -6.00
C GLN A 28 20.69 -5.03 -6.75
N GLN A 29 20.60 -6.32 -7.08
CA GLN A 29 21.72 -7.06 -7.70
C GLN A 29 22.20 -6.44 -9.02
N ASN A 30 21.34 -5.70 -9.73
CA ASN A 30 21.67 -5.04 -10.99
C ASN A 30 21.89 -3.51 -10.87
N GLY A 31 21.86 -2.94 -9.65
CA GLY A 31 22.50 -1.65 -9.35
C GLY A 31 21.67 -0.36 -9.41
N GLU A 32 20.34 -0.38 -9.47
CA GLU A 32 19.56 0.83 -9.80
C GLU A 32 18.43 1.21 -8.81
N ALA A 33 18.15 0.37 -7.82
CA ALA A 33 17.10 0.58 -6.84
C ALA A 33 17.64 1.18 -5.53
N LYS A 34 17.12 2.35 -5.15
CA LYS A 34 17.35 3.00 -3.84
C LYS A 34 16.06 3.00 -3.04
N PHE A 35 16.15 3.03 -1.71
CA PHE A 35 14.98 2.92 -0.84
C PHE A 35 15.03 4.00 0.25
N PHE A 36 13.93 4.72 0.41
CA PHE A 36 13.74 5.77 1.41
C PHE A 36 12.56 5.36 2.31
N PHE A 37 12.86 4.93 3.52
CA PHE A 37 11.85 4.40 4.44
C PHE A 37 11.19 5.51 5.25
N VAL A 38 9.86 5.51 5.27
CA VAL A 38 9.05 6.40 6.10
C VAL A 38 8.12 5.56 6.97
N GLN A 39 7.97 5.99 8.21
CA GLN A 39 7.02 5.43 9.15
C GLN A 39 5.92 6.42 9.51
N GLY A 40 4.80 5.87 9.96
CA GLY A 40 3.73 6.61 10.61
C GLY A 40 4.20 7.31 11.89
N GLU A 41 3.42 8.30 12.31
CA GLU A 41 3.68 9.13 13.49
C GLU A 41 2.78 8.77 14.68
N ILE A 42 1.79 7.90 14.46
CA ILE A 42 0.86 7.46 15.50
C ILE A 42 1.45 6.20 16.14
N GLU A 43 1.88 6.29 17.39
CA GLU A 43 2.27 5.12 18.17
C GLU A 43 1.03 4.28 18.49
N VAL A 44 1.11 2.98 18.22
CA VAL A 44 0.02 2.02 18.44
C VAL A 44 0.54 0.82 19.21
N HIS A 45 -0.37 0.09 19.86
CA HIS A 45 -0.02 -1.12 20.59
C HIS A 45 -1.00 -2.22 20.19
N PRO A 46 -0.51 -3.33 19.59
CA PRO A 46 -1.36 -4.49 19.37
C PRO A 46 -1.76 -5.10 20.72
N PRO A 47 -2.87 -5.83 20.79
CA PRO A 47 -3.19 -6.68 21.95
C PRO A 47 -2.00 -7.59 22.29
N GLU A 48 -1.76 -7.83 23.58
CA GLU A 48 -0.56 -8.53 24.05
C GLU A 48 -0.45 -9.94 23.45
N GLU A 49 -1.60 -10.61 23.29
CA GLU A 49 -1.72 -11.92 22.64
C GLU A 49 -1.26 -11.93 21.18
N HIS A 50 -1.29 -10.78 20.50
CA HIS A 50 -0.93 -10.64 19.08
C HIS A 50 0.43 -9.95 18.89
N ALA A 51 1.06 -9.40 19.94
CA ALA A 51 2.32 -8.66 19.83
C ALA A 51 3.46 -9.47 19.18
N ALA A 52 3.51 -10.78 19.44
CA ALA A 52 4.52 -11.66 18.86
C ALA A 52 4.46 -11.72 17.31
N PHE A 53 3.28 -11.53 16.72
CA PHE A 53 3.10 -11.51 15.27
C PHE A 53 3.77 -10.28 14.62
N PHE A 54 3.73 -9.13 15.30
CA PHE A 54 4.24 -7.86 14.79
C PHE A 54 5.73 -7.63 15.07
N GLY A 55 6.37 -8.53 15.82
CA GLY A 55 7.77 -8.40 16.22
C GLY A 55 7.94 -7.41 17.39
N PRO A 56 9.17 -6.96 17.68
CA PRO A 56 9.42 -6.10 18.83
C PRO A 56 8.95 -4.64 18.62
N PRO A 57 8.46 -3.95 19.68
CA PRO A 57 8.11 -2.54 19.64
C PRO A 57 9.34 -1.63 19.39
N PRO A 58 9.15 -0.34 19.05
CA PRO A 58 7.87 0.39 18.96
C PRO A 58 7.05 0.04 17.71
N TYR A 59 5.75 0.31 17.75
CA TYR A 59 4.83 0.11 16.62
C TYR A 59 4.14 1.41 16.24
N TYR A 60 3.97 1.62 14.93
CA TYR A 60 3.38 2.82 14.38
C TYR A 60 2.31 2.48 13.35
N SER A 61 1.38 3.42 13.17
CA SER A 61 0.40 3.46 12.08
C SER A 61 0.48 4.83 11.41
N PHE A 62 0.14 4.88 10.12
CA PHE A 62 -0.03 6.17 9.44
C PHE A 62 -1.35 6.83 9.81
N CYS A 63 -2.42 6.04 9.90
CA CYS A 63 -3.77 6.53 10.08
C CYS A 63 -4.45 5.87 11.28
N GLN A 64 -5.31 6.65 11.94
CA GLN A 64 -6.17 6.15 13.01
C GLN A 64 -7.60 6.56 12.70
N ALA A 65 -8.50 5.57 12.72
CA ALA A 65 -9.90 5.82 12.45
C ALA A 65 -10.50 6.66 13.58
N THR A 66 -11.15 7.78 13.25
CA THR A 66 -11.87 8.64 14.21
C THR A 66 -13.23 8.07 14.60
N ARG A 67 -13.77 7.20 13.75
CA ARG A 67 -14.97 6.39 13.93
C ARG A 67 -14.69 5.01 13.36
N GLY A 68 -15.35 3.97 13.87
CA GLY A 68 -15.20 2.62 13.36
C GLY A 68 -13.82 2.03 13.63
N ASN A 69 -13.64 0.74 13.32
CA ASN A 69 -12.34 0.08 13.44
C ASN A 69 -12.29 -1.21 12.62
N LEU A 70 -11.54 -1.19 11.51
CA LEU A 70 -11.24 -2.38 10.70
C LEU A 70 -10.36 -3.40 11.43
N GLY A 71 -9.61 -2.99 12.45
CA GLY A 71 -8.84 -3.89 13.31
C GLY A 71 -9.70 -4.80 14.20
N LYS A 72 -11.04 -4.70 14.14
CA LYS A 72 -11.96 -5.64 14.81
C LYS A 72 -12.12 -6.96 14.07
N PHE A 73 -11.71 -7.05 12.80
CA PHE A 73 -11.80 -8.31 12.07
C PHE A 73 -10.73 -9.28 12.55
N ASN A 74 -11.16 -10.46 12.99
CA ASN A 74 -10.26 -11.61 12.93
C ASN A 74 -10.06 -11.99 11.46
N MET A 75 -8.89 -12.52 11.13
CA MET A 75 -8.58 -12.98 9.77
C MET A 75 -9.64 -13.95 9.20
N SER A 76 -10.28 -14.77 10.04
CA SER A 76 -11.34 -15.71 9.62
C SER A 76 -12.69 -15.06 9.32
N ASP A 77 -12.90 -13.84 9.80
CA ASP A 77 -14.21 -13.20 9.85
C ASP A 77 -14.39 -12.15 8.74
N PHE A 78 -13.36 -11.96 7.91
CA PHE A 78 -13.46 -11.08 6.75
C PHE A 78 -14.52 -11.63 5.77
N PRO A 79 -15.51 -10.80 5.38
CA PRO A 79 -16.59 -11.26 4.52
C PRO A 79 -16.05 -11.71 3.17
N LYS A 80 -16.66 -12.77 2.63
CA LYS A 80 -16.41 -13.26 1.27
C LYS A 80 -17.73 -13.28 0.51
N ARG A 81 -17.80 -12.50 -0.56
CA ARG A 81 -19.00 -12.28 -1.37
C ARG A 81 -18.69 -12.56 -2.83
N GLU A 82 -19.65 -12.24 -3.68
CA GLU A 82 -19.59 -12.49 -5.13
C GLU A 82 -18.53 -11.64 -5.87
N SER A 83 -18.18 -10.48 -5.31
CA SER A 83 -17.06 -9.66 -5.78
C SER A 83 -16.28 -9.10 -4.59
N ALA A 84 -15.04 -8.67 -4.87
CA ALA A 84 -14.16 -8.05 -3.90
C ALA A 84 -14.76 -6.76 -3.32
N GLU A 85 -15.43 -5.96 -4.16
CA GLU A 85 -16.10 -4.72 -3.77
C GLU A 85 -17.27 -4.98 -2.82
N VAL A 86 -18.08 -6.02 -3.10
CA VAL A 86 -19.19 -6.39 -2.22
C VAL A 86 -18.68 -6.88 -0.87
N SER A 87 -17.61 -7.70 -0.85
CA SER A 87 -16.94 -8.09 0.40
C SER A 87 -16.45 -6.86 1.16
N MET A 88 -15.79 -5.94 0.46
CA MET A 88 -15.19 -4.76 1.08
C MET A 88 -16.23 -3.81 1.67
N ARG A 89 -17.35 -3.55 0.97
CA ARG A 89 -18.43 -2.72 1.53
C ARG A 89 -19.04 -3.30 2.78
N GLU A 90 -19.29 -4.61 2.79
CA GLU A 90 -19.78 -5.27 3.99
C GLU A 90 -18.76 -5.18 5.14
N ALA A 91 -17.46 -5.32 4.84
CA ALA A 91 -16.42 -5.17 5.83
C ALA A 91 -16.39 -3.74 6.42
N ILE A 92 -16.52 -2.72 5.57
CA ILE A 92 -16.61 -1.31 5.97
C ILE A 92 -17.84 -1.07 6.85
N GLU A 93 -19.00 -1.61 6.48
CA GLU A 93 -20.25 -1.46 7.24
C GLU A 93 -20.15 -2.10 8.63
N ILE A 94 -19.68 -3.35 8.71
CA ILE A 94 -19.45 -4.06 9.98
C ILE A 94 -18.44 -3.30 10.86
N ALA A 95 -17.43 -2.67 10.24
CA ALA A 95 -16.46 -1.84 10.93
C ALA A 95 -17.00 -0.46 11.37
N ASP A 96 -18.30 -0.19 11.24
CA ASP A 96 -18.97 1.09 11.51
C ASP A 96 -18.44 2.25 10.66
N ASN A 97 -18.25 1.99 9.36
CA ASN A 97 -17.87 2.97 8.32
C ASN A 97 -16.68 3.84 8.76
N PRO A 98 -15.49 3.26 8.89
CA PRO A 98 -14.36 3.97 9.45
C PRO A 98 -13.96 5.18 8.62
N THR A 99 -13.57 6.25 9.31
CA THR A 99 -13.12 7.50 8.68
C THR A 99 -11.80 7.93 9.28
N TYR A 100 -10.86 8.34 8.43
CA TYR A 100 -9.47 8.63 8.78
C TYR A 100 -9.14 10.09 8.49
N LEU A 101 -9.63 11.00 9.32
CA LEU A 101 -9.51 12.44 9.08
C LEU A 101 -8.05 12.95 9.07
N ASN A 102 -7.10 12.16 9.58
CA ASN A 102 -5.68 12.53 9.56
C ASN A 102 -4.99 12.25 8.20
N ILE A 103 -5.68 11.62 7.24
CA ILE A 103 -5.10 11.26 5.93
C ILE A 103 -4.54 12.48 5.19
N ALA A 104 -5.25 13.61 5.17
CA ALA A 104 -4.79 14.82 4.49
C ALA A 104 -3.42 15.28 4.99
N SER A 105 -3.22 15.26 6.32
CA SER A 105 -1.93 15.63 6.94
C SER A 105 -0.83 14.60 6.66
N VAL A 106 -1.17 13.32 6.59
CA VAL A 106 -0.23 12.26 6.19
C VAL A 106 0.24 12.48 4.76
N LEU A 107 -0.68 12.67 3.83
CA LEU A 107 -0.39 12.90 2.42
C LEU A 107 0.40 14.19 2.20
N ASP A 108 0.06 15.28 2.89
CA ASP A 108 0.84 16.53 2.89
C ASP A 108 2.30 16.31 3.29
N ARG A 109 2.54 15.51 4.33
CA ARG A 109 3.89 15.17 4.79
C ARG A 109 4.62 14.32 3.76
N LEU A 110 3.97 13.31 3.17
CA LEU A 110 4.58 12.45 2.16
C LEU A 110 4.92 13.23 0.89
N ILE A 111 4.03 14.09 0.40
CA ILE A 111 4.30 14.98 -0.73
C ILE A 111 5.51 15.89 -0.45
N LYS A 112 5.60 16.49 0.74
CA LYS A 112 6.77 17.29 1.14
C LYS A 112 8.07 16.48 1.13
N ILE A 113 8.03 15.21 1.55
CA ILE A 113 9.20 14.31 1.51
C ILE A 113 9.59 14.03 0.05
N VAL A 114 8.63 13.66 -0.79
CA VAL A 114 8.87 13.38 -2.22
C VAL A 114 9.46 14.62 -2.93
N ASP A 115 8.94 15.80 -2.63
CA ASP A 115 9.43 17.07 -3.17
C ASP A 115 10.83 17.44 -2.66
N ALA A 116 11.10 17.25 -1.36
CA ALA A 116 12.37 17.61 -0.74
C ALA A 116 13.52 16.66 -1.13
N GLU A 117 13.26 15.36 -1.23
CA GLU A 117 14.26 14.38 -1.66
C GLU A 117 14.61 14.57 -3.14
N GLY A 118 13.65 15.01 -3.96
CA GLY A 118 13.90 15.46 -5.32
C GLY A 118 14.03 14.32 -6.35
N ASP A 119 14.49 13.15 -5.93
CA ASP A 119 14.81 11.99 -6.78
C ASP A 119 13.98 10.73 -6.47
N ILE A 120 12.94 10.84 -5.61
CA ILE A 120 11.95 9.77 -5.41
C ILE A 120 10.98 9.75 -6.60
N ASP A 121 10.91 8.60 -7.27
CA ASP A 121 10.11 8.40 -8.48
C ASP A 121 9.23 7.14 -8.44
N ALA A 122 9.21 6.40 -7.31
CA ALA A 122 8.36 5.23 -7.11
C ALA A 122 7.98 5.07 -5.64
N VAL A 123 6.91 4.30 -5.37
CA VAL A 123 6.43 4.02 -4.01
C VAL A 123 6.27 2.51 -3.80
N ILE A 124 6.65 2.04 -2.61
CA ILE A 124 6.40 0.68 -2.13
C ILE A 124 5.53 0.78 -0.88
N GLY A 125 4.43 0.04 -0.84
CA GLY A 125 3.55 -0.03 0.33
C GLY A 125 3.26 -1.46 0.74
N TYR A 126 3.19 -1.73 2.04
CA TYR A 126 2.71 -3.02 2.57
C TYR A 126 1.47 -2.82 3.44
N SER A 127 0.39 -3.56 3.19
CA SER A 127 -0.84 -3.52 4.01
C SER A 127 -1.40 -2.08 4.11
N GLU A 128 -1.47 -1.48 5.31
CA GLU A 128 -1.78 -0.05 5.50
C GLU A 128 -0.88 0.85 4.61
N GLY A 129 0.42 0.55 4.51
CA GLY A 129 1.33 1.29 3.65
C GLY A 129 0.97 1.20 2.18
N GLY A 130 0.33 0.10 1.74
CA GLY A 130 -0.24 -0.03 0.38
C GLY A 130 -1.45 0.89 0.18
N GLN A 131 -2.33 0.99 1.17
CA GLN A 131 -3.44 1.94 1.17
C GLN A 131 -2.96 3.39 1.13
N ILE A 132 -1.95 3.74 1.93
CA ILE A 132 -1.36 5.09 1.92
C ILE A 132 -0.61 5.36 0.61
N ALA A 133 0.09 4.38 0.04
CA ALA A 133 0.73 4.51 -1.26
C ALA A 133 -0.29 4.82 -2.36
N ALA A 134 -1.39 4.07 -2.42
CA ALA A 134 -2.46 4.30 -3.38
C ALA A 134 -3.12 5.68 -3.19
N SER A 135 -3.39 6.07 -1.94
CA SER A 135 -3.92 7.40 -1.60
C SER A 135 -2.97 8.53 -2.02
N LEU A 136 -1.65 8.29 -1.93
CA LEU A 136 -0.62 9.23 -2.37
C LEU A 136 -0.59 9.39 -3.90
N LEU A 137 -0.77 8.31 -4.66
CA LEU A 137 -0.87 8.38 -6.13
C LEU A 137 -2.10 9.19 -6.55
N ILE A 138 -3.25 8.94 -5.93
CA ILE A 138 -4.47 9.73 -6.13
C ILE A 138 -4.25 11.21 -5.80
N GLU A 139 -3.56 11.48 -4.69
CA GLU A 139 -3.29 12.86 -4.26
C GLU A 139 -2.33 13.61 -5.19
N GLU A 140 -1.33 12.94 -5.79
CA GLU A 140 -0.48 13.58 -6.81
C GLU A 140 -1.32 14.03 -8.01
N GLU A 141 -2.22 13.18 -8.47
CA GLU A 141 -3.12 13.47 -9.59
C GLU A 141 -4.12 14.58 -9.24
N ARG A 142 -4.69 14.56 -8.04
CA ARG A 142 -5.58 15.62 -7.54
C ARG A 142 -4.85 16.97 -7.48
N ARG A 143 -3.63 17.01 -6.91
CA ARG A 143 -2.81 18.24 -6.86
C ARG A 143 -2.35 18.71 -8.24
N ARG A 144 -2.16 17.80 -9.19
CA ARG A 144 -1.92 18.17 -10.60
C ARG A 144 -3.14 18.91 -11.18
N LYS A 145 -4.33 18.33 -11.06
CA LYS A 145 -5.59 18.91 -11.55
C LYS A 145 -5.95 20.24 -10.87
N GLU A 146 -5.81 20.32 -9.55
CA GLU A 146 -6.24 21.50 -8.77
C GLU A 146 -5.19 22.61 -8.68
N TYR A 147 -3.91 22.25 -8.55
CA TYR A 147 -2.83 23.20 -8.24
C TYR A 147 -1.70 23.22 -9.28
N GLY A 148 -1.77 22.38 -10.32
CA GLY A 148 -0.72 22.28 -11.34
C GLY A 148 0.60 21.69 -10.81
N ARG A 149 0.57 20.91 -9.72
CA ARG A 149 1.76 20.21 -9.24
C ARG A 149 2.05 19.01 -10.14
N GLU A 150 3.22 18.97 -10.74
CA GLU A 150 3.68 17.80 -11.51
C GLU A 150 3.82 16.56 -10.60
N PRO A 151 3.15 15.43 -10.92
CA PRO A 151 3.36 14.16 -10.25
C PRO A 151 4.81 13.69 -10.39
N ARG A 152 5.33 13.02 -9.35
CA ARG A 152 6.71 12.53 -9.32
C ARG A 152 6.78 11.01 -9.35
N LEU A 153 5.78 10.33 -8.80
CA LEU A 153 5.73 8.88 -8.72
C LEU A 153 5.29 8.30 -10.06
N LYS A 154 6.06 7.33 -10.54
CA LYS A 154 5.90 6.67 -11.84
C LYS A 154 5.58 5.19 -11.73
N LEU A 155 5.74 4.61 -10.53
CA LEU A 155 5.49 3.20 -10.24
C LEU A 155 5.02 3.02 -8.79
N GLY A 156 3.97 2.23 -8.58
CA GLY A 156 3.57 1.72 -7.26
C GLY A 156 3.82 0.22 -7.12
N ILE A 157 4.43 -0.24 -6.02
CA ILE A 157 4.53 -1.67 -5.68
C ILE A 157 3.77 -1.91 -4.36
N LEU A 158 2.67 -2.64 -4.45
CA LEU A 158 1.65 -2.72 -3.41
C LEU A 158 1.58 -4.15 -2.87
N PHE A 159 2.23 -4.42 -1.74
CA PHE A 159 2.23 -5.72 -1.07
C PHE A 159 1.01 -5.86 -0.17
N SER A 160 0.14 -6.84 -0.45
CA SER A 160 -1.12 -7.06 0.29
C SER A 160 -1.85 -5.75 0.63
N GLY A 161 -1.88 -4.82 -0.33
CA GLY A 161 -2.36 -3.45 -0.11
C GLY A 161 -3.86 -3.42 0.15
N TRP A 162 -4.31 -2.38 0.85
CA TRP A 162 -5.73 -2.09 1.07
C TRP A 162 -6.21 -0.96 0.16
N PRO A 163 -7.53 -0.84 -0.10
CA PRO A 163 -8.07 0.22 -0.94
C PRO A 163 -7.70 1.61 -0.40
N PRO A 164 -7.53 2.62 -1.28
CA PRO A 164 -7.11 3.94 -0.88
C PRO A 164 -8.14 4.64 0.00
N LEU A 165 -7.67 5.66 0.71
CA LEU A 165 -8.48 6.61 1.46
C LEU A 165 -8.69 7.86 0.61
N ASP A 166 -9.92 8.37 0.58
CA ASP A 166 -10.23 9.66 -0.03
C ASP A 166 -9.37 10.75 0.67
N PRO A 167 -8.54 11.50 -0.08
CA PRO A 167 -7.63 12.50 0.51
C PRO A 167 -8.32 13.63 1.30
N ILE A 168 -9.62 13.86 1.06
CA ILE A 168 -10.42 14.94 1.63
C ILE A 168 -11.41 14.39 2.66
N LYS A 169 -12.21 13.39 2.28
CA LYS A 169 -13.28 12.83 3.10
C LYS A 169 -12.76 11.78 4.09
N GLY A 170 -11.64 11.14 3.80
CA GLY A 170 -11.00 10.14 4.66
C GLY A 170 -11.75 8.81 4.79
N HIS A 171 -12.73 8.54 3.94
CA HIS A 171 -13.38 7.24 3.87
C HIS A 171 -12.58 6.30 2.96
N ILE A 172 -12.80 4.99 3.12
CA ILE A 172 -12.17 3.98 2.25
C ILE A 172 -12.95 3.94 0.95
N MET A 173 -12.22 4.04 -0.15
CA MET A 173 -12.79 4.10 -1.48
C MET A 173 -12.97 2.69 -2.04
N VAL A 174 -14.10 2.48 -2.72
CA VAL A 174 -14.42 1.19 -3.35
C VAL A 174 -14.91 1.48 -4.77
N GLY A 175 -14.14 1.00 -5.74
CA GLY A 175 -14.20 1.28 -7.18
C GLY A 175 -15.47 1.90 -7.75
N ASP A 176 -16.62 1.24 -7.72
CA ASP A 176 -17.81 1.65 -8.51
C ASP A 176 -18.53 2.94 -8.05
N GLU A 177 -18.37 3.39 -6.80
CA GLU A 177 -18.94 4.64 -6.30
C GLU A 177 -17.96 5.82 -6.43
N ASP A 178 -16.66 5.52 -6.53
CA ASP A 178 -15.56 6.49 -6.52
C ASP A 178 -14.78 6.56 -7.86
N SER A 179 -15.07 5.68 -8.83
CA SER A 179 -14.21 5.39 -10.00
C SER A 179 -13.97 6.59 -10.90
N ASP A 180 -15.00 7.40 -11.14
CA ASP A 180 -14.91 8.46 -12.14
C ASP A 180 -14.03 9.65 -11.67
N GLU A 181 -13.80 9.78 -10.37
CA GLU A 181 -13.00 10.87 -9.80
C GLU A 181 -11.54 10.47 -9.51
N TYR A 182 -11.22 9.19 -9.30
CA TYR A 182 -9.97 8.78 -8.63
C TYR A 182 -9.27 7.52 -9.20
N GLU A 183 -9.39 7.25 -10.50
CA GLU A 183 -8.60 6.21 -11.17
C GLU A 183 -7.08 6.42 -11.00
N ILE A 184 -6.36 5.35 -10.62
CA ILE A 184 -4.90 5.36 -10.48
C ILE A 184 -4.28 4.96 -11.83
N THR A 185 -3.80 5.97 -12.58
CA THR A 185 -3.18 5.78 -13.90
C THR A 185 -1.67 5.57 -13.86
N VAL A 186 -1.04 5.71 -12.69
CA VAL A 186 0.36 5.37 -12.49
C VAL A 186 0.49 3.85 -12.54
N PRO A 187 1.42 3.26 -13.33
CA PRO A 187 1.62 1.82 -13.37
C PRO A 187 1.81 1.21 -11.98
N THR A 188 1.23 0.02 -11.77
CA THR A 188 1.26 -0.64 -10.46
C THR A 188 1.63 -2.12 -10.53
N CYS A 189 2.30 -2.59 -9.49
CA CYS A 189 2.62 -3.99 -9.25
C CYS A 189 1.97 -4.44 -7.96
N HIS A 190 0.99 -5.32 -8.04
CA HIS A 190 0.29 -5.85 -6.88
C HIS A 190 0.91 -7.17 -6.47
N VAL A 191 1.51 -7.22 -5.29
CA VAL A 191 2.10 -8.43 -4.73
C VAL A 191 1.11 -9.00 -3.73
N ILE A 192 0.44 -10.08 -4.10
CA ILE A 192 -0.63 -10.70 -3.31
C ILE A 192 -0.25 -12.12 -2.91
N GLY A 193 -0.97 -12.66 -1.93
CA GLY A 193 -0.93 -14.07 -1.60
C GLY A 193 -2.30 -14.70 -1.75
N ALA A 194 -2.42 -15.79 -2.52
CA ALA A 194 -3.68 -16.52 -2.68
C ALA A 194 -4.32 -17.02 -1.36
N GLN A 195 -3.54 -17.13 -0.27
CA GLN A 195 -4.02 -17.53 1.05
C GLN A 195 -4.19 -16.32 1.99
N ASP A 196 -4.07 -15.09 1.49
CA ASP A 196 -4.30 -13.87 2.26
C ASP A 196 -5.80 -13.78 2.63
N PRO A 197 -6.15 -13.76 3.93
CA PRO A 197 -7.54 -13.60 4.35
C PRO A 197 -8.17 -12.28 3.87
N PHE A 198 -7.33 -11.26 3.59
CA PHE A 198 -7.74 -9.94 3.13
C PHE A 198 -7.55 -9.74 1.62
N LEU A 199 -7.42 -10.83 0.85
CA LEU A 199 -7.20 -10.79 -0.61
C LEU A 199 -8.21 -9.87 -1.33
N ASP A 200 -9.48 -9.92 -0.94
CA ASP A 200 -10.53 -9.07 -1.54
C ASP A 200 -10.21 -7.58 -1.38
N GLY A 201 -9.60 -7.14 -0.27
CA GLY A 201 -9.15 -5.76 -0.12
C GLY A 201 -8.06 -5.38 -1.12
N SER A 202 -7.11 -6.29 -1.37
CA SER A 202 -6.08 -6.10 -2.41
C SER A 202 -6.64 -6.13 -3.83
N MET A 203 -7.69 -6.92 -4.06
CA MET A 203 -8.36 -6.96 -5.37
C MET A 203 -9.18 -5.70 -5.63
N VAL A 204 -9.84 -5.12 -4.62
CA VAL A 204 -10.49 -3.80 -4.78
C VAL A 204 -9.45 -2.75 -5.14
N LEU A 205 -8.29 -2.73 -4.47
CA LEU A 205 -7.21 -1.80 -4.80
C LEU A 205 -6.71 -2.01 -6.24
N TYR A 206 -6.53 -3.26 -6.69
CA TYR A 206 -6.17 -3.58 -8.07
C TYR A 206 -7.20 -3.07 -9.08
N ASN A 207 -8.48 -3.26 -8.79
CA ASN A 207 -9.57 -2.83 -9.67
C ASN A 207 -9.72 -1.30 -9.76
N MET A 208 -9.05 -0.53 -8.89
CA MET A 208 -8.99 0.93 -8.94
C MET A 208 -7.80 1.46 -9.76
N CYS A 209 -6.91 0.58 -10.20
CA CYS A 209 -5.74 0.93 -11.00
C CYS A 209 -6.01 0.67 -12.49
N ASP A 210 -5.30 1.39 -13.36
CA ASP A 210 -5.42 1.26 -14.81
C ASP A 210 -5.14 -0.20 -15.24
N PRO A 211 -6.11 -0.90 -15.86
CA PRO A 211 -5.98 -2.31 -16.19
C PRO A 211 -4.93 -2.59 -17.28
N ASP A 212 -4.51 -1.58 -18.05
CA ASP A 212 -3.48 -1.74 -19.09
C ASP A 212 -2.05 -1.67 -18.52
N THR A 213 -1.89 -1.14 -17.30
CA THR A 213 -0.56 -0.91 -16.67
C THR A 213 -0.43 -1.45 -15.26
N SER A 214 -1.42 -2.23 -14.80
CA SER A 214 -1.44 -2.86 -13.48
C SER A 214 -1.24 -4.37 -13.59
N GLU A 215 -0.24 -4.89 -12.89
CA GLU A 215 0.18 -6.29 -12.97
C GLU A 215 0.14 -6.96 -11.60
N ILE A 216 -0.22 -8.25 -11.55
CA ILE A 216 -0.31 -9.03 -10.31
C ILE A 216 0.80 -10.09 -10.24
N TYR A 217 1.52 -10.11 -9.11
CA TYR A 217 2.38 -11.22 -8.70
C TYR A 217 1.77 -11.94 -7.49
N ASP A 218 1.31 -13.17 -7.69
CA ASP A 218 0.83 -14.02 -6.59
C ASP A 218 1.97 -14.90 -6.05
N HIS A 219 2.37 -14.65 -4.81
CA HIS A 219 3.39 -15.46 -4.12
C HIS A 219 2.81 -16.70 -3.43
N GLY A 220 1.49 -16.92 -3.51
CA GLY A 220 0.76 -18.08 -3.02
C GLY A 220 0.66 -18.19 -1.50
N GLY A 221 1.16 -17.23 -0.73
CA GLY A 221 1.18 -17.24 0.74
C GLY A 221 -0.01 -16.50 1.37
N GLY A 222 0.09 -16.22 2.68
CA GLY A 222 -0.87 -15.39 3.41
C GLY A 222 -0.55 -13.89 3.36
N HIS A 223 -1.07 -13.12 4.33
CA HIS A 223 -0.84 -11.68 4.48
C HIS A 223 0.59 -11.34 4.93
N MET A 224 1.58 -11.51 4.04
CA MET A 224 3.00 -11.40 4.39
C MET A 224 3.86 -11.03 3.19
N ILE A 225 5.03 -10.45 3.45
CA ILE A 225 6.07 -10.28 2.42
C ILE A 225 6.78 -11.62 2.21
N PRO A 226 6.95 -12.08 0.95
CA PRO A 226 7.60 -13.35 0.68
C PRO A 226 9.07 -13.37 1.16
N ARG A 227 9.49 -14.51 1.72
CA ARG A 227 10.83 -14.70 2.30
C ARG A 227 11.59 -15.88 1.68
N VAL A 228 10.89 -16.76 0.97
CA VAL A 228 11.49 -17.91 0.31
C VAL A 228 12.34 -17.41 -0.86
N LYS A 229 13.64 -17.73 -0.86
CA LYS A 229 14.62 -17.18 -1.81
C LYS A 229 14.15 -17.22 -3.26
N LYS A 230 13.65 -18.38 -3.72
CA LYS A 230 13.16 -18.53 -5.09
C LYS A 230 12.03 -17.54 -5.39
N THR A 231 10.99 -17.51 -4.57
CA THR A 231 9.86 -16.57 -4.71
C THR A 231 10.32 -15.11 -4.67
N VAL A 232 11.28 -14.78 -3.81
CA VAL A 232 11.85 -13.44 -3.72
C VAL A 232 12.60 -13.04 -5.00
N ASP A 233 13.40 -13.96 -5.56
CA ASP A 233 14.14 -13.70 -6.80
C ASP A 233 13.20 -13.59 -8.01
N ASP A 234 12.17 -14.45 -8.07
CA ASP A 234 11.14 -14.41 -9.09
C ASP A 234 10.37 -13.06 -9.03
N LEU A 235 9.95 -12.65 -7.83
CA LEU A 235 9.32 -11.34 -7.60
C LEU A 235 10.23 -10.17 -7.97
N ALA A 236 11.51 -10.22 -7.60
CA ALA A 236 12.47 -9.17 -7.96
C ALA A 236 12.72 -9.12 -9.47
N SER A 237 12.64 -10.25 -10.19
CA SER A 237 12.67 -10.26 -11.65
C SER A 237 11.44 -9.60 -12.24
N PHE A 238 10.26 -9.99 -11.76
CA PHE A 238 8.99 -9.40 -12.17
C PHE A 238 8.99 -7.87 -11.99
N VAL A 239 9.38 -7.37 -10.81
CA VAL A 239 9.44 -5.91 -10.56
C VAL A 239 10.45 -5.21 -11.47
N ARG A 240 11.60 -5.84 -11.78
CA ARG A 240 12.57 -5.25 -12.70
C ARG A 240 12.00 -5.06 -14.11
N GLU A 241 11.24 -6.03 -14.60
CA GLU A 241 10.58 -5.91 -15.91
C GLU A 241 9.64 -4.69 -15.97
N GLN A 242 8.91 -4.43 -14.88
CA GLN A 242 8.03 -3.27 -14.76
C GLN A 242 8.81 -1.95 -14.64
N MET A 243 9.93 -1.96 -13.91
CA MET A 243 10.84 -0.80 -13.86
C MET A 243 11.42 -0.47 -15.24
N ASP A 244 11.87 -1.48 -15.98
CA ASP A 244 12.46 -1.33 -17.31
C ASP A 244 11.45 -0.77 -18.32
N ALA A 245 10.18 -1.22 -18.24
CA ALA A 245 9.10 -0.71 -19.07
C ALA A 245 8.87 0.80 -18.88
N ILE A 246 9.01 1.30 -17.65
CA ILE A 246 8.82 2.73 -17.33
C ILE A 246 10.03 3.58 -17.74
N VAL A 247 11.24 3.05 -17.60
CA VAL A 247 12.46 3.77 -18.03
C VAL A 247 12.56 3.82 -19.56
N GLY A 248 12.04 2.80 -20.25
CA GLY A 248 12.03 2.71 -21.71
C GLY A 248 10.89 3.46 -22.42
N ALA A 249 9.86 3.89 -21.70
CA ALA A 249 8.71 4.66 -22.20
C ALA A 249 8.97 6.17 -22.24
#